data_AF-A0A847VET8-F1
#
_entry.id   AF-A0A847VET8-F1
#
_cell.length_a   1.000
_cell.length_b   1.000
_cell.length_c   1.000
_cell.angle_alpha   90.00
_cell.angle_beta   90.00
_cell.angle_gamma   90.00
#
_symmetry.space_group_name_H-M   'P 1'
#
loop_
_entity.id
_entity.type
_entity.pdbx_description
1 polymer ?
#
loop_
_entity_poly.entity_id
_entity_poly.type
_entity_poly.pdbx_seq_one_letter_code
_entity_poly.pdbx_strand_id
1 'polypeptide(L)'
;MSVSESFLPFARPDIGEAEIDAVARALRSGWVTTGPETRAFEQEFAAFLGGGVQAIAVNSATAGLHLALEAIGIGPGDEVIAPTLTFTATVEVARYLGADAVLVDVDPVTLNIDPAAIEAAITPRTRAILPVHYGGLACDMAAIHAIARRHGLQVVEDAAHALPASCGGTPVGQLPSAAAVFSFYANKTITTGEGGML
;
A
#
# COMPACT_ATOMS: atom_id res chain seq x y z
N MET A 1 16.73 14.55 25.26
CA MET A 1 18.03 13.92 24.97
C MET A 1 18.72 14.75 23.91
N SER A 2 19.88 15.35 24.17
CA SER A 2 20.62 16.07 23.12
C SER A 2 21.27 15.04 22.21
N VAL A 3 20.77 14.93 20.99
CA VAL A 3 21.37 14.12 19.93
C VAL A 3 22.73 14.77 19.60
N SER A 4 23.83 14.00 19.64
CA SER A 4 25.14 14.55 19.27
C SER A 4 25.12 14.98 17.80
N GLU A 5 25.84 16.06 17.44
CA GLU A 5 25.90 16.57 16.07
C GLU A 5 26.42 15.53 15.04
N SER A 6 27.01 14.43 15.52
CA SER A 6 27.50 13.30 14.72
C SER A 6 26.48 12.18 14.46
N PHE A 7 25.28 12.23 15.06
CA PHE A 7 24.28 11.17 14.88
C PHE A 7 23.45 11.41 13.62
N LEU A 8 23.53 10.48 12.67
CA LEU A 8 22.70 10.46 11.46
C LEU A 8 21.45 9.60 11.73
N PRO A 9 20.24 10.20 11.88
CA PRO A 9 19.03 9.42 12.10
C PRO A 9 18.68 8.60 10.86
N PHE A 10 18.10 7.41 11.07
CA PHE A 10 17.60 6.57 9.98
C PHE A 10 16.51 7.28 9.16
N ALA A 11 15.58 7.95 9.85
CA ALA A 11 14.56 8.79 9.23
C ALA A 11 14.17 9.93 10.17
N ARG A 12 14.07 11.15 9.61
CA ARG A 12 13.47 12.31 10.27
C ARG A 12 12.48 12.91 9.26
N PRO A 13 11.19 13.08 9.62
CA PRO A 13 10.23 13.74 8.75
C PRO A 13 10.71 15.14 8.35
N ASP A 14 10.54 15.47 7.07
CA ASP A 14 10.76 16.82 6.56
C ASP A 14 9.43 17.58 6.66
N ILE A 15 9.26 18.32 7.76
CA ILE A 15 8.05 19.08 8.09
C ILE A 15 8.47 20.54 8.27
N GLY A 16 7.93 21.41 7.42
CA GLY A 16 8.16 22.84 7.45
C GLY A 16 6.97 23.63 7.99
N GLU A 17 7.08 24.96 7.89
CA GLU A 17 6.02 25.88 8.32
C GLU A 17 4.72 25.70 7.50
N ALA A 18 4.80 25.28 6.24
CA ALA A 18 3.63 25.05 5.40
C ALA A 18 2.72 23.94 5.96
N GLU A 19 3.33 22.83 6.39
CA GLU A 19 2.63 21.71 7.03
C GLU A 19 2.07 22.11 8.41
N ILE A 20 2.86 22.84 9.20
CA ILE A 20 2.43 23.35 10.52
C ILE A 20 1.22 24.28 10.36
N ASP A 21 1.28 25.20 9.40
CA ASP A 21 0.18 26.10 9.10
C ASP A 21 -1.06 25.36 8.60
N ALA A 22 -0.89 24.30 7.80
CA ALA A 22 -2.01 23.46 7.35
C ALA A 22 -2.73 22.79 8.52
N VAL A 23 -1.98 22.19 9.45
CA VAL A 23 -2.56 21.61 10.67
C VAL A 23 -3.24 22.68 11.53
N ALA A 24 -2.60 23.84 11.70
CA ALA A 24 -3.17 24.94 12.46
C ALA A 24 -4.46 25.49 11.82
N ARG A 25 -4.55 25.55 10.49
CA ARG A 25 -5.78 25.91 9.77
C ARG A 25 -6.90 24.90 10.04
N ALA A 26 -6.61 23.60 9.93
CA ALA A 26 -7.60 22.55 10.21
C ALA A 26 -8.14 22.66 11.65
N LEU A 27 -7.25 22.81 12.64
CA LEU A 27 -7.63 22.98 14.05
C LEU A 27 -8.48 24.23 14.29
N ARG A 28 -8.11 25.38 13.69
CA ARG A 28 -8.85 26.64 13.83
C ARG A 28 -10.21 26.61 13.12
N SER A 29 -10.38 25.77 12.11
CA SER A 29 -11.64 25.65 11.35
C SER A 29 -12.77 24.96 12.13
N GLY A 30 -12.43 24.21 13.19
CA GLY A 30 -13.36 23.35 13.93
C GLY A 30 -13.60 21.97 13.29
N TRP A 31 -13.13 21.73 12.06
CA TRP A 31 -13.16 20.42 11.40
C TRP A 31 -11.88 19.64 11.72
N VAL A 32 -11.90 18.90 12.84
CA VAL A 32 -10.72 18.18 13.37
C VAL A 32 -10.66 16.69 13.02
N THR A 33 -11.64 16.20 12.25
CA THR A 33 -11.68 14.83 11.70
C THR A 33 -11.91 14.93 10.19
N THR A 34 -12.39 13.86 9.53
CA THR A 34 -12.72 13.85 8.10
C THR A 34 -13.50 15.09 7.71
N GLY A 35 -12.94 15.87 6.78
CA GLY A 35 -13.43 17.19 6.41
C GLY A 35 -12.85 17.68 5.09
N PRO A 36 -12.94 18.99 4.81
CA PRO A 36 -12.53 19.56 3.53
C PRO A 36 -11.07 19.26 3.14
N GLU A 37 -10.14 19.28 4.10
CA GLU A 37 -8.71 19.01 3.86
C GLU A 37 -8.48 17.55 3.44
N THR A 38 -9.18 16.59 4.06
CA THR A 38 -9.13 15.17 3.64
C THR A 38 -9.64 15.02 2.21
N ARG A 39 -10.76 15.67 1.88
CA ARG A 39 -11.34 15.61 0.54
C ARG A 39 -10.45 16.24 -0.52
N ALA A 40 -9.81 17.36 -0.20
CA ALA A 40 -8.84 18.00 -1.08
C ALA A 40 -7.65 17.07 -1.32
N PHE A 41 -7.11 16.45 -0.26
CA PHE A 41 -6.00 15.51 -0.39
C PHE A 41 -6.33 14.29 -1.25
N GLU A 42 -7.53 13.70 -1.10
CA GLU A 42 -8.01 12.63 -1.99
C GLU A 42 -8.03 13.07 -3.47
N GLN A 43 -8.57 14.26 -3.73
CA GLN A 43 -8.67 14.80 -5.10
C GLN A 43 -7.30 15.10 -5.71
N GLU A 44 -6.40 15.70 -4.94
CA GLU A 44 -5.04 16.01 -5.36
C GLU A 44 -4.23 14.73 -5.58
N PHE A 45 -4.38 13.72 -4.72
CA PHE A 45 -3.70 12.44 -4.87
C PHE A 45 -4.19 11.68 -6.10
N ALA A 46 -5.51 11.62 -6.31
CA ALA A 46 -6.09 11.03 -7.52
C ALA A 46 -5.63 11.76 -8.79
N ALA A 47 -5.53 13.10 -8.75
CA ALA A 47 -5.01 13.89 -9.87
C ALA A 47 -3.51 13.69 -10.09
N PHE A 48 -2.73 13.55 -9.02
CA PHE A 48 -1.29 13.28 -9.06
C PHE A 48 -0.99 11.94 -9.72
N LEU A 49 -1.72 10.89 -9.33
CA LEU A 49 -1.65 9.61 -10.04
C LEU A 49 -2.14 9.83 -11.48
N GLY A 50 -3.37 10.32 -11.65
CA GLY A 50 -4.01 10.41 -12.96
C GLY A 50 -4.75 9.11 -13.30
N GLY A 51 -5.00 8.87 -14.59
CA GLY A 51 -5.69 7.65 -15.04
C GLY A 51 -7.17 7.55 -14.66
N GLY A 52 -7.74 8.57 -14.01
CA GLY A 52 -9.15 8.59 -13.58
C GLY A 52 -9.44 7.73 -12.36
N VAL A 53 -8.41 7.39 -11.57
CA VAL A 53 -8.56 6.61 -10.33
C VAL A 53 -9.31 7.40 -9.26
N GLN A 54 -9.92 6.68 -8.33
CA GLN A 54 -10.43 7.24 -7.08
C GLN A 54 -9.38 7.03 -5.99
N ALA A 55 -9.37 7.91 -5.00
CA ALA A 55 -8.47 7.82 -3.85
C ALA A 55 -9.31 8.01 -2.58
N ILE A 56 -9.12 7.14 -1.60
CA ILE A 56 -9.84 7.16 -0.32
C ILE A 56 -8.83 7.24 0.82
N ALA A 57 -8.82 8.36 1.54
CA ALA A 57 -7.87 8.56 2.62
C ALA A 57 -8.28 7.75 3.85
N VAL A 58 -7.32 7.04 4.43
CA VAL A 58 -7.50 6.19 5.61
C VAL A 58 -6.42 6.47 6.66
N ASN A 59 -6.59 5.97 7.87
CA ASN A 59 -5.67 6.28 8.98
C ASN A 59 -4.35 5.49 8.93
N SER A 60 -4.21 4.51 8.04
CA SER A 60 -3.01 3.69 7.88
C SER A 60 -3.08 2.87 6.60
N ALA A 61 -1.93 2.44 6.07
CA ALA A 61 -1.91 1.44 5.00
C ALA A 61 -2.51 0.10 5.46
N THR A 62 -2.38 -0.26 6.74
CA THR A 62 -3.03 -1.46 7.29
C THR A 62 -4.56 -1.38 7.15
N ALA A 63 -5.16 -0.24 7.48
CA ALA A 63 -6.61 -0.03 7.28
C ALA A 63 -6.99 -0.08 5.79
N GLY A 64 -6.17 0.52 4.92
CA GLY A 64 -6.40 0.48 3.47
C GLY A 64 -6.37 -0.95 2.92
N LEU A 65 -5.36 -1.75 3.30
CA LEU A 65 -5.23 -3.14 2.87
C LEU A 65 -6.39 -4.00 3.41
N HIS A 66 -6.79 -3.78 4.66
CA HIS A 66 -7.96 -4.45 5.22
C HIS A 66 -9.23 -4.15 4.43
N LEU A 67 -9.51 -2.87 4.15
CA LEU A 67 -10.67 -2.46 3.36
C LEU A 67 -10.62 -2.98 1.92
N ALA A 68 -9.43 -3.00 1.31
CA ALA A 68 -9.24 -3.54 -0.04
C ALA A 68 -9.62 -5.02 -0.11
N LEU A 69 -9.15 -5.83 0.85
CA LEU A 69 -9.47 -7.25 0.92
C LEU A 69 -10.94 -7.51 1.25
N GLU A 70 -11.53 -6.73 2.15
CA GLU A 70 -12.95 -6.80 2.47
C GLU A 70 -13.80 -6.46 1.23
N ALA A 71 -13.42 -5.42 0.47
CA ALA A 71 -14.14 -4.98 -0.73
C ALA A 71 -14.15 -6.03 -1.86
N ILE A 72 -13.09 -6.82 -2.00
CA ILE A 72 -13.05 -7.95 -2.95
C ILE A 72 -13.64 -9.25 -2.38
N GLY A 73 -14.16 -9.22 -1.14
CA GLY A 73 -14.89 -10.31 -0.52
C GLY A 73 -14.03 -11.41 0.09
N ILE A 74 -12.78 -11.13 0.47
CA ILE A 74 -11.93 -12.10 1.19
C ILE A 74 -12.56 -12.45 2.54
N GLY A 75 -12.61 -13.74 2.86
CA GLY A 75 -13.13 -14.20 4.15
C GLY A 75 -12.64 -15.59 4.58
N PRO A 76 -13.31 -16.20 5.57
CA PRO A 76 -12.94 -17.51 6.10
C PRO A 76 -12.86 -18.59 5.03
N GLY A 77 -11.73 -19.31 5.01
CA GLY A 77 -11.48 -20.39 4.07
C GLY A 77 -10.79 -19.97 2.77
N ASP A 78 -10.68 -18.67 2.49
CA ASP A 78 -9.90 -18.17 1.36
C ASP A 78 -8.40 -18.15 1.68
N GLU A 79 -7.58 -18.19 0.63
CA GLU A 79 -6.14 -18.00 0.70
C GLU A 79 -5.72 -16.71 -0.02
N VAL A 80 -4.82 -15.97 0.61
CA VAL A 80 -4.20 -14.75 0.10
C VAL A 80 -2.70 -14.95 -0.01
N ILE A 81 -2.16 -14.89 -1.22
CA ILE A 81 -0.71 -15.06 -1.46
C ILE A 81 0.02 -13.74 -1.22
N ALA A 82 1.12 -13.76 -0.47
CA ALA A 82 1.97 -12.60 -0.20
C ALA A 82 3.45 -13.01 -0.10
N PRO A 83 4.42 -12.09 -0.22
CA PRO A 83 5.84 -12.46 -0.13
C PRO A 83 6.25 -12.79 1.30
N THR A 84 7.24 -13.68 1.44
CA THR A 84 7.92 -13.96 2.72
C THR A 84 8.66 -12.73 3.26
N LEU A 85 9.22 -11.91 2.36
CA LEU A 85 9.85 -10.64 2.69
C LEU A 85 8.84 -9.50 2.57
N THR A 86 8.15 -9.22 3.68
CA THR A 86 7.24 -8.07 3.80
C THR A 86 7.14 -7.58 5.25
N PHE A 87 6.39 -6.51 5.49
CA PHE A 87 5.96 -6.09 6.81
C PHE A 87 4.69 -6.84 7.24
N THR A 88 4.53 -7.10 8.54
CA THR A 88 3.41 -7.90 9.10
C THR A 88 2.02 -7.41 8.66
N ALA A 89 1.86 -6.09 8.48
CA ALA A 89 0.61 -5.48 8.04
C ALA A 89 0.04 -6.10 6.75
N THR A 90 0.90 -6.50 5.81
CA THR A 90 0.46 -7.07 4.52
C THR A 90 -0.34 -8.35 4.69
N VAL A 91 0.01 -9.18 5.67
CA VAL A 91 -0.58 -10.53 5.83
C VAL A 91 -1.53 -10.64 7.02
N GLU A 92 -1.35 -9.81 8.05
CA GLU A 92 -2.26 -9.81 9.19
C GLU A 92 -3.68 -9.37 8.81
N VAL A 93 -3.84 -8.51 7.80
CA VAL A 93 -5.16 -8.06 7.32
C VAL A 93 -5.99 -9.21 6.73
N ALA A 94 -5.35 -10.18 6.07
CA ALA A 94 -6.04 -11.39 5.62
C ALA A 94 -6.52 -12.22 6.83
N ARG A 95 -5.70 -12.28 7.89
CA ARG A 95 -6.06 -12.95 9.15
C ARG A 95 -7.19 -12.24 9.89
N TYR A 96 -7.28 -10.91 9.84
CA TYR A 96 -8.40 -10.15 10.42
C TYR A 96 -9.75 -10.57 9.80
N LEU A 97 -9.74 -10.89 8.51
CA LEU A 97 -10.92 -11.38 7.77
C LEU A 97 -11.14 -12.90 7.90
N GLY A 98 -10.28 -13.61 8.65
CA GLY A 98 -10.35 -15.06 8.82
C GLY A 98 -9.79 -15.89 7.65
N ALA A 99 -9.22 -15.25 6.63
CA ALA A 99 -8.54 -15.92 5.52
C ALA A 99 -7.13 -16.40 5.92
N ASP A 100 -6.58 -17.36 5.18
CA ASP A 100 -5.22 -17.85 5.37
C ASP A 100 -4.22 -17.07 4.50
N ALA A 101 -3.10 -16.64 5.09
CA ALA A 101 -2.00 -16.05 4.33
C ALA A 101 -1.05 -17.15 3.85
N VAL A 102 -0.82 -17.22 2.54
CA VAL A 102 0.12 -18.16 1.91
C VAL A 102 1.37 -17.38 1.53
N LEU A 103 2.46 -17.62 2.27
CA LEU A 103 3.73 -16.95 2.04
C LEU A 103 4.52 -17.66 0.94
N VAL A 104 5.00 -16.89 -0.04
CA VAL A 104 5.87 -17.40 -1.12
C VAL A 104 7.16 -16.59 -1.19
N ASP A 105 8.21 -17.21 -1.72
CA ASP A 105 9.53 -16.60 -1.71
C ASP A 105 9.66 -15.39 -2.65
N VAL A 106 10.73 -14.64 -2.48
CA VAL A 106 11.07 -13.47 -3.28
C VAL A 106 12.23 -13.74 -4.23
N ASP A 107 12.31 -12.98 -5.30
CA ASP A 107 13.51 -12.93 -6.12
C ASP A 107 14.65 -12.26 -5.30
N PRO A 108 15.83 -12.88 -5.19
CA PRO A 108 16.89 -12.40 -4.30
C PRO A 108 17.61 -11.13 -4.81
N VAL A 109 17.36 -10.71 -6.05
CA VAL A 109 17.92 -9.49 -6.65
C VAL A 109 16.97 -8.32 -6.43
N THR A 110 15.70 -8.52 -6.72
CA THR A 110 14.68 -7.46 -6.63
C THR A 110 14.05 -7.35 -5.25
N LEU A 111 14.12 -8.42 -4.45
CA LEU A 111 13.45 -8.58 -3.16
C LEU A 111 11.91 -8.52 -3.23
N ASN A 112 11.37 -8.53 -4.45
CA ASN A 112 9.93 -8.59 -4.72
C ASN A 112 9.48 -10.04 -4.89
N ILE A 113 8.19 -10.28 -4.67
CA ILE A 113 7.55 -11.59 -4.80
C ILE A 113 7.88 -12.24 -6.16
N ASP A 114 8.32 -13.51 -6.14
CA ASP A 114 8.63 -14.25 -7.36
C ASP A 114 7.34 -14.74 -8.05
N PRO A 115 7.05 -14.32 -9.30
CA PRO A 115 5.89 -14.80 -10.05
C PRO A 115 5.81 -16.34 -10.18
N ALA A 116 6.95 -17.02 -10.30
CA ALA A 116 6.96 -18.49 -10.37
C ALA A 116 6.53 -19.13 -9.04
N ALA A 117 6.96 -18.54 -7.92
CA ALA A 117 6.57 -18.98 -6.58
C ALA A 117 5.08 -18.73 -6.30
N ILE A 118 4.52 -17.62 -6.80
CA ILE A 118 3.07 -17.37 -6.77
C ILE A 118 2.33 -18.52 -7.46
N GLU A 119 2.68 -18.81 -8.72
CA GLU A 119 1.99 -19.81 -9.52
C GLU A 119 2.03 -21.21 -8.89
N ALA A 120 3.18 -21.58 -8.31
CA ALA A 120 3.35 -22.86 -7.63
C ALA A 120 2.50 -22.99 -6.34
N ALA A 121 2.13 -21.88 -5.71
CA ALA A 121 1.39 -21.85 -4.45
C ALA A 121 -0.14 -21.78 -4.62
N ILE A 122 -0.64 -21.58 -5.85
CA ILE A 122 -2.08 -21.45 -6.10
C ILE A 122 -2.80 -22.77 -5.77
N THR A 123 -3.90 -22.64 -5.04
CA THR A 123 -4.83 -23.72 -4.73
C THR A 123 -6.27 -23.32 -5.12
N PRO A 124 -7.25 -24.24 -5.07
CA PRO A 124 -8.66 -23.89 -5.26
C PRO A 124 -9.21 -22.86 -4.25
N ARG A 125 -8.52 -22.65 -3.11
CA ARG A 125 -8.88 -21.66 -2.08
C ARG A 125 -8.27 -20.28 -2.35
N THR A 126 -7.28 -20.17 -3.24
CA THR A 126 -6.64 -18.89 -3.54
C THR A 126 -7.64 -17.91 -4.17
N ARG A 127 -7.65 -16.68 -3.65
CA ARG A 127 -8.53 -15.60 -4.14
C ARG A 127 -7.78 -14.34 -4.53
N ALA A 128 -6.68 -14.03 -3.85
CA ALA A 128 -5.95 -12.80 -4.09
C ALA A 128 -4.43 -12.98 -3.99
N ILE A 129 -3.72 -12.07 -4.66
CA ILE A 129 -2.28 -11.88 -4.55
C ILE A 129 -2.04 -10.47 -4.01
N LEU A 130 -1.22 -10.34 -2.98
CA LEU A 130 -0.81 -9.09 -2.35
C LEU A 130 0.68 -8.86 -2.60
N PRO A 131 1.06 -8.40 -3.80
CA PRO A 131 2.45 -8.04 -4.06
C PRO A 131 2.83 -6.80 -3.25
N VAL A 132 4.06 -6.79 -2.75
CA VAL A 132 4.63 -5.65 -2.03
C VAL A 132 5.73 -5.06 -2.89
N HIS A 133 5.60 -3.78 -3.21
CA HIS A 133 6.63 -3.05 -3.96
C HIS A 133 7.79 -2.67 -3.03
N TYR A 134 8.64 -3.65 -2.75
CA TYR A 134 9.65 -3.54 -1.71
C TYR A 134 10.68 -2.45 -2.03
N GLY A 135 11.02 -1.63 -1.03
CA GLY A 135 12.01 -0.56 -1.18
C GLY A 135 11.68 0.51 -2.24
N GLY A 136 10.43 0.58 -2.71
CA GLY A 136 10.02 1.49 -3.79
C GLY A 136 10.31 0.96 -5.20
N LEU A 137 10.77 -0.29 -5.33
CA LEU A 137 10.87 -0.98 -6.61
C LEU A 137 9.54 -1.68 -6.91
N ALA A 138 8.89 -1.31 -8.02
CA ALA A 138 7.68 -1.98 -8.45
C ALA A 138 7.94 -3.46 -8.78
N CYS A 139 6.97 -4.33 -8.46
CA CYS A 139 7.04 -5.75 -8.81
C CYS A 139 6.92 -5.94 -10.33
N ASP A 140 7.19 -7.15 -10.82
CA ASP A 140 6.81 -7.53 -12.19
C ASP A 140 5.29 -7.71 -12.28
N MET A 141 4.59 -6.59 -12.34
CA MET A 141 3.13 -6.55 -12.35
C MET A 141 2.55 -7.11 -13.65
N ALA A 142 3.32 -7.08 -14.75
CA ALA A 142 2.89 -7.74 -15.99
C ALA A 142 2.77 -9.25 -15.80
N ALA A 143 3.77 -9.89 -15.19
CA ALA A 143 3.74 -11.31 -14.86
C ALA A 143 2.65 -11.64 -13.83
N ILE A 144 2.57 -10.87 -12.73
CA ILE A 144 1.57 -11.08 -11.67
C ILE A 144 0.14 -10.98 -12.21
N HIS A 145 -0.17 -9.95 -13.00
CA HIS A 145 -1.50 -9.82 -13.61
C HIS A 145 -1.79 -10.92 -14.64
N ALA A 146 -0.79 -11.43 -15.35
CA ALA A 146 -0.98 -12.55 -16.26
C ALA A 146 -1.37 -13.83 -15.50
N ILE A 147 -0.72 -14.11 -14.37
CA ILE A 147 -1.08 -15.21 -13.47
C ILE A 147 -2.49 -15.00 -12.91
N ALA A 148 -2.77 -13.82 -12.36
CA ALA A 148 -4.05 -13.50 -11.76
C ALA A 148 -5.22 -13.70 -12.74
N ARG A 149 -5.08 -13.20 -13.98
CA ARG A 149 -6.11 -13.39 -15.03
C ARG A 149 -6.33 -14.85 -15.40
N ARG A 150 -5.27 -15.65 -15.50
CA ARG A 150 -5.37 -17.08 -15.86
C ARG A 150 -6.13 -17.88 -14.80
N HIS A 151 -5.97 -17.50 -13.54
CA HIS A 151 -6.55 -18.22 -12.40
C HIS A 151 -7.78 -17.54 -11.78
N GLY A 152 -8.22 -16.41 -12.33
CA GLY A 152 -9.37 -15.65 -11.82
C GLY A 152 -9.13 -15.03 -10.44
N LEU A 153 -7.89 -14.66 -10.13
CA LEU A 153 -7.50 -14.06 -8.84
C LEU A 153 -7.56 -12.53 -8.91
N GLN A 154 -7.81 -11.90 -7.77
CA GLN A 154 -7.67 -10.46 -7.59
C GLN A 154 -6.23 -10.09 -7.24
N VAL A 155 -5.83 -8.86 -7.52
CA VAL A 155 -4.52 -8.30 -7.11
C VAL A 155 -4.78 -7.06 -6.27
N VAL A 156 -4.19 -6.97 -5.09
CA VAL A 156 -4.21 -5.77 -4.24
C VAL A 156 -2.75 -5.38 -3.98
N GLU A 157 -2.30 -4.25 -4.50
CA GLU A 157 -0.92 -3.81 -4.32
C GLU A 157 -0.69 -3.26 -2.91
N ASP A 158 0.30 -3.79 -2.20
CA ASP A 158 0.90 -3.09 -1.07
C ASP A 158 1.96 -2.12 -1.62
N ALA A 159 1.52 -0.88 -1.79
CA ALA A 159 2.28 0.24 -2.32
C ALA A 159 2.86 1.13 -1.20
N ALA A 160 3.01 0.62 0.02
CA ALA A 160 3.46 1.41 1.17
C ALA A 160 4.83 2.07 0.99
N HIS A 161 5.69 1.56 0.10
CA HIS A 161 7.00 2.13 -0.24
C HIS A 161 7.05 2.80 -1.62
N ALA A 162 5.95 2.75 -2.37
CA ALA A 162 5.99 2.86 -3.82
C ALA A 162 5.45 4.17 -4.37
N LEU A 163 5.23 5.19 -3.55
CA LEU A 163 4.98 6.53 -4.06
C LEU A 163 6.34 7.22 -4.33
N PRO A 164 6.65 7.70 -5.56
CA PRO A 164 5.85 7.72 -6.80
C PRO A 164 6.38 6.73 -7.87
N ALA A 165 6.71 5.51 -7.48
CA ALA A 165 7.22 4.46 -8.37
C ALA A 165 6.26 4.14 -9.53
N SER A 166 6.82 3.54 -10.59
CA SER A 166 6.07 3.10 -11.76
C SER A 166 6.53 1.73 -12.24
N CYS A 167 5.63 1.01 -12.90
CA CYS A 167 5.90 -0.24 -13.60
C CYS A 167 5.72 0.00 -15.10
N GLY A 168 6.79 -0.13 -15.88
CA GLY A 168 6.74 0.07 -17.34
C GLY A 168 6.26 1.47 -17.74
N GLY A 169 6.55 2.50 -16.94
CA GLY A 169 6.10 3.87 -17.16
C GLY A 169 4.67 4.18 -16.68
N THR A 170 3.92 3.18 -16.21
CA THR A 170 2.61 3.39 -15.58
C THR A 170 2.80 3.51 -14.07
N PRO A 171 2.33 4.59 -13.42
CA PRO A 171 2.46 4.73 -11.96
C PRO A 171 1.81 3.57 -11.21
N VAL A 172 2.45 3.14 -10.12
CA VAL A 172 1.83 2.26 -9.13
C VAL A 172 0.54 2.91 -8.64
N GLY A 173 -0.54 2.13 -8.50
CA GLY A 173 -1.89 2.63 -8.24
C GLY A 173 -2.73 2.99 -9.47
N GLN A 174 -2.17 2.97 -10.67
CA GLN A 174 -2.93 2.99 -11.94
C GLN A 174 -2.96 1.65 -12.66
N LEU A 175 -2.30 0.64 -12.11
CA LEU A 175 -2.26 -0.70 -12.67
C LEU A 175 -3.65 -1.35 -12.55
N PRO A 176 -3.97 -2.36 -13.39
CA PRO A 176 -5.28 -3.03 -13.39
C PRO A 176 -5.44 -4.01 -12.20
N SER A 177 -5.06 -3.56 -11.01
CA SER A 177 -5.31 -4.20 -9.72
C SER A 177 -6.71 -3.84 -9.23
N ALA A 178 -7.23 -4.63 -8.29
CA ALA A 178 -8.49 -4.29 -7.63
C ALA A 178 -8.34 -3.02 -6.78
N ALA A 179 -7.18 -2.84 -6.16
CA ALA A 179 -6.78 -1.63 -5.44
C ALA A 179 -5.25 -1.56 -5.26
N ALA A 180 -4.74 -0.40 -4.90
CA ALA A 180 -3.37 -0.22 -4.44
C ALA A 180 -3.37 0.63 -3.18
N VAL A 181 -2.59 0.23 -2.17
CA VAL A 181 -2.62 0.89 -0.86
C VAL A 181 -1.30 1.55 -0.54
N PHE A 182 -1.34 2.86 -0.33
CA PHE A 182 -0.19 3.67 0.04
C PHE A 182 -0.14 3.93 1.54
N SER A 183 1.07 4.17 2.06
CA SER A 183 1.31 4.51 3.46
C SER A 183 1.83 5.92 3.58
N PHE A 184 1.30 6.65 4.55
CA PHE A 184 1.76 7.98 4.96
C PHE A 184 2.30 7.97 6.40
N TYR A 185 2.79 6.82 6.86
CA TYR A 185 3.47 6.68 8.15
C TYR A 185 4.73 7.56 8.21
N ALA A 186 5.18 7.89 9.42
CA ALA A 186 6.24 8.86 9.71
C ALA A 186 7.54 8.73 8.89
N ASN A 187 7.91 7.54 8.41
CA ASN A 187 9.15 7.31 7.67
C ASN A 187 8.96 7.02 6.17
N LYS A 188 7.76 7.25 5.63
CA LYS A 188 7.48 7.08 4.19
C LYS A 188 7.86 8.34 3.40
N THR A 189 7.90 8.22 2.07
CA THR A 189 8.28 9.32 1.15
C THR A 189 7.47 10.60 1.37
N ILE A 190 6.18 10.43 1.69
CA ILE A 190 5.28 11.48 2.17
C ILE A 190 4.68 11.00 3.49
N THR A 191 4.42 11.91 4.44
CA THR A 191 3.87 11.56 5.74
C THR A 191 2.76 12.49 6.21
N THR A 192 1.81 11.91 6.95
CA THR A 192 0.77 12.61 7.71
C THR A 192 0.90 12.29 9.21
N GLY A 193 2.07 11.81 9.65
CA GLY A 193 2.28 11.15 10.93
C GLY A 193 1.78 9.71 10.89
N GLU A 194 0.46 9.55 10.82
CA GLU A 194 -0.24 8.29 10.61
C GLU A 194 -1.26 8.46 9.48
N GLY A 195 -1.23 7.59 8.47
CA GLY A 195 -2.15 7.67 7.35
C GLY A 195 -1.90 6.64 6.27
N GLY A 196 -2.85 6.55 5.35
CA GLY A 196 -2.73 5.79 4.11
C GLY A 196 -3.74 6.27 3.07
N MET A 197 -3.64 5.70 1.88
CA MET A 197 -4.58 5.92 0.79
C MET A 197 -4.91 4.58 0.15
N LEU A 198 -6.19 4.31 -0.05
CA LEU A 198 -6.70 3.23 -0.90
C LEU A 198 -7.01 3.77 -2.31
#